data_AF-A0A432GZX6-F1
#
_entry.id   AF-A0A432GZX6-F1
#
_cell.length_a   1.000
_cell.length_b   1.000
_cell.length_c   1.000
_cell.angle_alpha   90.00
_cell.angle_beta   90.00
_cell.angle_gamma   90.00
#
_symmetry.space_group_name_H-M   'P 1'
#
loop_
_entity.id
_entity.type
_entity.pdbx_description
1 polymer ?
#
loop_
_entity_poly.entity_id
_entity_poly.type
_entity_poly.pdbx_seq_one_letter_code
_entity_poly.pdbx_strand_id
1 'polypeptide(L)'
;MAFIELPTADLTASTFKSKANKWVETPGLVDLQVNGFAGVDFNSPGLTSDSLQLSLEAMLATGVTACLPTIITGSETHLHTCFSALEKARNSSRLAKTMVAGYHLEGPFLSKLPGYSGCHPVEAMCAADPEMFLRLQQAAGGNIRLVTLAPEVEGAIAFIEKLVQDRIIVSLGHTAADNETIQQAVDAGARLSTHLGNGTCPELHKNNNPIIAQLSEDRLSASFIADGYHLSPDVLKAYLRAKCTERVILVTDATS
;
A
#
# COMPACT_ATOMS: atom_id res chain seq x y z
N MET A 1 -10.56 -19.60 -17.22
CA MET A 1 -11.32 -18.80 -16.22
C MET A 1 -12.22 -19.75 -15.45
N ALA A 2 -11.79 -20.17 -14.27
CA ALA A 2 -12.60 -20.96 -13.35
C ALA A 2 -12.81 -20.13 -12.10
N PHE A 3 -14.05 -19.72 -11.87
CA PHE A 3 -14.50 -19.06 -10.66
C PHE A 3 -14.39 -20.05 -9.50
N ILE A 4 -13.79 -19.63 -8.39
CA ILE A 4 -13.83 -20.38 -7.14
C ILE A 4 -15.16 -20.02 -6.47
N GLU A 5 -16.10 -20.96 -6.42
CA GLU A 5 -17.29 -20.84 -5.56
C GLU A 5 -16.88 -21.02 -4.09
N LEU A 6 -17.19 -20.04 -3.26
CA LEU A 6 -17.06 -20.14 -1.81
C LEU A 6 -18.30 -20.84 -1.22
N PRO A 7 -18.13 -21.84 -0.34
CA PRO A 7 -19.26 -22.53 0.27
C PRO A 7 -19.94 -21.65 1.33
N THR A 8 -21.26 -21.57 1.27
CA THR A 8 -22.08 -21.04 2.36
C THR A 8 -22.35 -22.12 3.41
N ALA A 9 -22.06 -21.78 4.67
CA ALA A 9 -22.44 -22.43 5.93
C ALA A 9 -21.64 -23.65 6.47
N ASP A 10 -21.45 -23.57 7.80
CA ASP A 10 -20.85 -24.49 8.78
C ASP A 10 -19.35 -24.84 8.71
N LEU A 11 -18.57 -24.00 9.41
CA LEU A 11 -17.15 -24.17 9.75
C LEU A 11 -16.92 -25.22 10.86
N THR A 12 -17.47 -26.43 10.71
CA THR A 12 -17.02 -27.57 11.51
C THR A 12 -16.48 -28.65 10.58
N ALA A 13 -15.14 -28.65 10.44
CA ALA A 13 -14.36 -29.68 9.75
C ALA A 13 -14.81 -30.00 8.30
N SER A 14 -14.81 -29.02 7.40
CA SER A 14 -14.85 -29.31 5.96
C SER A 14 -13.43 -29.58 5.46
N THR A 15 -13.12 -30.86 5.22
CA THR A 15 -11.93 -31.28 4.48
C THR A 15 -11.94 -30.62 3.10
N PHE A 16 -11.00 -29.71 2.85
CA PHE A 16 -10.69 -29.21 1.51
C PHE A 16 -10.33 -30.40 0.61
N LYS A 17 -11.23 -30.80 -0.30
CA LYS A 17 -10.90 -31.79 -1.33
C LYS A 17 -10.03 -31.11 -2.38
N SER A 18 -8.71 -31.26 -2.31
CA SER A 18 -7.82 -30.77 -3.37
C SER A 18 -7.27 -31.88 -4.24
N LYS A 19 -6.95 -31.47 -5.48
CA LYS A 19 -6.27 -32.26 -6.51
C LYS A 19 -4.74 -32.15 -6.40
N ALA A 20 -4.21 -31.45 -5.39
CA ALA A 20 -2.77 -31.25 -5.24
C ALA A 20 -2.14 -32.43 -4.50
N ASN A 21 -1.16 -33.07 -5.13
CA ASN A 21 -0.43 -34.19 -4.54
C ASN A 21 0.55 -33.77 -3.43
N LYS A 22 0.71 -32.45 -3.18
CA LYS A 22 1.55 -31.87 -2.13
C LYS A 22 0.93 -30.57 -1.65
N TRP A 23 1.01 -30.34 -0.34
CA TRP A 23 0.55 -29.13 0.33
C TRP A 23 1.73 -28.45 1.00
N VAL A 24 1.69 -27.12 1.04
CA VAL A 24 2.57 -26.31 1.87
C VAL A 24 1.67 -25.51 2.80
N GLU A 25 1.92 -25.63 4.10
CA GLU A 25 1.25 -24.83 5.11
C GLU A 25 2.14 -23.62 5.43
N THR A 26 1.56 -22.43 5.35
CA THR A 26 2.22 -21.17 5.66
C THR A 26 1.32 -20.34 6.57
N PRO A 27 1.87 -19.31 7.26
CA PRO A 27 1.03 -18.22 7.74
C PRO A 27 0.19 -17.63 6.59
N GLY A 28 -0.97 -17.07 6.92
CA GLY A 28 -1.80 -16.36 5.95
C GLY A 28 -1.06 -15.14 5.39
N LEU A 29 -1.33 -14.79 4.13
CA LEU A 29 -0.68 -13.68 3.47
C LEU A 29 -1.19 -12.34 4.02
N VAL A 30 -0.33 -11.33 3.97
CA VAL A 30 -0.65 -9.96 4.35
C VAL A 30 -0.38 -9.06 3.15
N ASP A 31 -1.40 -8.31 2.71
CA ASP A 31 -1.28 -7.39 1.59
C ASP A 31 -1.30 -5.94 2.07
N LEU A 32 -0.16 -5.26 1.98
CA LEU A 32 -0.01 -3.89 2.50
C LEU A 32 -0.50 -2.81 1.54
N GLN A 33 -0.80 -3.16 0.29
CA GLN A 33 -1.19 -2.20 -0.74
C GLN A 33 -2.18 -2.83 -1.71
N VAL A 34 -3.46 -2.46 -1.57
CA VAL A 34 -4.55 -2.94 -2.43
C VAL A 34 -5.61 -1.85 -2.56
N ASN A 35 -5.80 -1.35 -3.78
CA ASN A 35 -6.73 -0.26 -4.08
C ASN A 35 -8.16 -0.78 -4.31
N GLY A 36 -8.28 -2.03 -4.74
CA GLY A 36 -9.54 -2.73 -4.95
C GLY A 36 -9.33 -4.19 -5.31
N PHE A 37 -10.36 -5.01 -5.10
CA PHE A 37 -10.30 -6.43 -5.45
C PHE A 37 -11.69 -6.99 -5.80
N ALA A 38 -11.73 -7.91 -6.78
CA ALA A 38 -12.94 -8.58 -7.25
C ALA A 38 -14.08 -7.65 -7.72
N GLY A 39 -13.74 -6.55 -8.41
CA GLY A 39 -14.71 -5.60 -8.97
C GLY A 39 -15.18 -4.55 -7.97
N VAL A 40 -14.49 -4.43 -6.83
CA VAL A 40 -14.77 -3.44 -5.79
C VAL A 40 -13.56 -2.54 -5.64
N ASP A 41 -13.72 -1.27 -6.01
CA ASP A 41 -12.73 -0.21 -5.82
C ASP A 41 -12.94 0.48 -4.45
N PHE A 42 -11.91 0.47 -3.60
CA PHE A 42 -11.94 1.10 -2.28
C PHE A 42 -11.85 2.62 -2.34
N ASN A 43 -11.43 3.19 -3.48
CA ASN A 43 -11.45 4.63 -3.74
C ASN A 43 -12.83 5.11 -4.23
N SER A 44 -13.83 4.23 -4.32
CA SER A 44 -15.19 4.63 -4.62
C SER A 44 -15.87 5.23 -3.37
N PRO A 45 -16.32 6.50 -3.39
CA PRO A 45 -16.96 7.13 -2.24
C PRO A 45 -18.29 6.48 -1.81
N GLY A 46 -18.83 5.55 -2.61
CA GLY A 46 -20.05 4.80 -2.36
C GLY A 46 -19.85 3.39 -1.80
N LEU A 47 -18.63 3.02 -1.36
CA LEU A 47 -18.33 1.69 -0.82
C LEU A 47 -19.31 1.30 0.31
N THR A 48 -19.89 0.11 0.20
CA THR A 48 -20.82 -0.45 1.19
C THR A 48 -20.16 -1.56 2.00
N SER A 49 -20.79 -1.95 3.12
CA SER A 49 -20.37 -3.12 3.90
C SER A 49 -20.36 -4.39 3.06
N ASP A 50 -21.36 -4.54 2.20
CA ASP A 50 -21.56 -5.76 1.40
C ASP A 50 -20.52 -5.85 0.29
N SER A 51 -20.19 -4.72 -0.36
CA SER A 51 -19.12 -4.68 -1.36
C SER A 51 -17.75 -4.93 -0.72
N LEU A 52 -17.47 -4.33 0.44
CA LEU A 52 -16.23 -4.60 1.16
C LEU A 52 -16.14 -6.08 1.56
N GLN A 53 -17.22 -6.65 2.09
CA GLN A 53 -17.25 -8.06 2.46
C GLN A 53 -17.00 -8.99 1.26
N LEU A 54 -17.67 -8.74 0.12
CA LEU A 54 -17.46 -9.49 -1.12
C LEU A 54 -15.97 -9.47 -1.54
N SER A 55 -15.36 -8.29 -1.51
CA SER A 55 -13.95 -8.11 -1.87
C SER A 55 -13.03 -8.89 -0.93
N LEU A 56 -13.26 -8.82 0.38
CA LEU A 56 -12.47 -9.52 1.40
C LEU A 56 -12.63 -11.05 1.33
N GLU A 57 -13.83 -11.56 1.06
CA GLU A 57 -14.06 -12.99 0.86
C GLU A 57 -13.28 -13.51 -0.36
N ALA A 58 -13.26 -12.73 -1.45
CA ALA A 58 -12.47 -13.06 -2.63
C ALA A 58 -10.96 -13.00 -2.36
N MET A 59 -10.47 -12.03 -1.58
CA MET A 59 -9.08 -11.98 -1.13
C MET A 59 -8.72 -13.16 -0.21
N LEU A 60 -9.63 -13.56 0.69
CA LEU A 60 -9.42 -14.71 1.56
C LEU A 60 -9.29 -16.01 0.76
N ALA A 61 -10.05 -16.14 -0.34
CA ALA A 61 -9.95 -17.26 -1.26
C ALA A 61 -8.59 -17.37 -1.96
N THR A 62 -7.79 -16.30 -2.01
CA THR A 62 -6.42 -16.30 -2.55
C THR A 62 -5.34 -16.49 -1.47
N GLY A 63 -5.74 -16.64 -0.20
CA GLY A 63 -4.84 -16.86 0.94
C GLY A 63 -4.46 -15.58 1.70
N VAL A 64 -5.00 -14.42 1.32
CA VAL A 64 -4.81 -13.17 2.07
C VAL A 64 -5.70 -13.16 3.31
N THR A 65 -5.08 -13.00 4.47
CA THR A 65 -5.77 -13.03 5.77
C THR A 65 -5.75 -11.69 6.49
N ALA A 66 -4.86 -10.78 6.09
CA ALA A 66 -4.88 -9.39 6.51
C ALA A 66 -4.52 -8.47 5.34
N CYS A 67 -5.08 -7.26 5.33
CA CYS A 67 -4.76 -6.27 4.31
C CYS A 67 -4.84 -4.83 4.84
N LEU A 68 -4.26 -3.92 4.05
CA LEU A 68 -4.49 -2.48 4.16
C LEU A 68 -5.17 -2.00 2.87
N PRO A 69 -6.49 -1.75 2.88
CA PRO A 69 -7.15 -1.00 1.82
C PRO A 69 -6.42 0.33 1.60
N THR A 70 -6.03 0.58 0.36
CA THR A 70 -5.24 1.73 -0.05
C THR A 70 -6.12 2.79 -0.68
N ILE A 71 -6.05 3.99 -0.12
CA ILE A 71 -6.66 5.18 -0.72
C ILE A 71 -5.57 6.01 -1.38
N ILE A 72 -5.72 6.26 -2.68
CA ILE A 72 -4.77 7.01 -3.49
C ILE A 72 -5.07 8.51 -3.46
N THR A 73 -4.07 9.31 -3.82
CA THR A 73 -4.17 10.78 -4.01
C THR A 73 -5.50 11.24 -4.62
N GLY A 74 -6.16 12.16 -3.95
CA GLY A 74 -7.39 12.82 -4.37
C GLY A 74 -7.63 14.10 -3.57
N SER A 75 -8.74 14.79 -3.83
CA SER A 75 -9.11 15.96 -3.01
C SER A 75 -9.34 15.55 -1.55
N GLU A 76 -9.11 16.45 -0.60
CA GLU A 76 -9.33 16.16 0.82
C GLU A 76 -10.75 15.62 1.09
N THR A 77 -11.77 16.22 0.45
CA THR A 77 -13.16 15.76 0.53
C THR A 77 -13.32 14.32 0.05
N HIS A 78 -12.66 13.95 -1.05
CA HIS A 78 -12.69 12.58 -1.58
C HIS A 78 -12.02 11.60 -0.62
N LEU A 79 -10.79 11.91 -0.18
CA LEU A 79 -10.03 11.09 0.78
C LEU A 79 -10.84 10.87 2.06
N HIS A 80 -11.39 11.94 2.63
CA HIS A 80 -12.22 11.89 3.83
C HIS A 80 -13.45 10.99 3.63
N THR A 81 -14.12 11.10 2.47
CA THR A 81 -15.31 10.30 2.16
C THR A 81 -14.97 8.81 2.06
N CYS A 82 -13.88 8.47 1.37
CA CYS A 82 -13.45 7.08 1.21
C CYS A 82 -13.06 6.45 2.56
N PHE A 83 -12.26 7.14 3.38
CA PHE A 83 -11.92 6.64 4.72
C PHE A 83 -13.15 6.49 5.61
N SER A 84 -14.08 7.45 5.58
CA SER A 84 -15.32 7.36 6.36
C SER A 84 -16.17 6.16 5.94
N ALA A 85 -16.27 5.90 4.63
CA ALA A 85 -17.01 4.75 4.09
C ALA A 85 -16.35 3.42 4.48
N LEU A 86 -15.03 3.31 4.32
CA LEU A 86 -14.24 2.14 4.74
C LEU A 86 -14.34 1.88 6.24
N GLU A 87 -14.24 2.91 7.08
CA GLU A 87 -14.33 2.77 8.54
C GLU A 87 -15.72 2.31 8.96
N LYS A 88 -16.77 2.87 8.36
CA LYS A 88 -18.16 2.44 8.59
C LYS A 88 -18.39 0.99 8.13
N ALA A 89 -17.91 0.63 6.94
CA ALA A 89 -18.04 -0.72 6.38
C ALA A 89 -17.26 -1.74 7.24
N ARG A 90 -16.01 -1.43 7.61
CA ARG A 90 -15.18 -2.25 8.51
C ARG A 90 -15.90 -2.48 9.83
N ASN A 91 -16.48 -1.44 10.43
CA ASN A 91 -17.17 -1.57 11.72
C ASN A 91 -18.46 -2.41 11.66
N SER A 92 -19.03 -2.58 10.48
CA SER A 92 -20.28 -3.32 10.25
C SER A 92 -20.07 -4.79 9.89
N SER A 93 -18.83 -5.23 9.63
CA SER A 93 -18.51 -6.62 9.24
C SER A 93 -17.46 -7.24 10.15
N ARG A 94 -17.76 -8.44 10.68
CA ARG A 94 -16.79 -9.20 11.50
C ARG A 94 -15.57 -9.63 10.69
N LEU A 95 -15.76 -10.02 9.43
CA LEU A 95 -14.68 -10.37 8.53
C LEU A 95 -13.77 -9.16 8.33
N ALA A 96 -14.36 -8.00 8.02
CA ALA A 96 -13.61 -6.76 7.82
C ALA A 96 -12.84 -6.33 9.07
N LYS A 97 -13.43 -6.41 10.27
CA LYS A 97 -12.69 -6.14 11.53
C LYS A 97 -11.50 -7.06 11.75
N THR A 98 -11.51 -8.26 11.16
CA THR A 98 -10.45 -9.25 11.32
C THR A 98 -9.37 -9.08 10.26
N MET A 99 -9.75 -8.89 9.00
CA MET A 99 -8.82 -8.82 7.87
C MET A 99 -8.25 -7.41 7.64
N VAL A 100 -9.03 -6.35 7.86
CA VAL A 100 -8.56 -4.96 7.64
C VAL A 100 -7.79 -4.49 8.87
N ALA A 101 -6.46 -4.63 8.81
CA ALA A 101 -5.56 -4.30 9.92
C ALA A 101 -5.39 -2.78 10.12
N GLY A 102 -5.82 -2.00 9.14
CA GLY A 102 -5.75 -0.55 9.08
C GLY A 102 -5.92 -0.10 7.64
N TYR A 103 -5.49 1.12 7.34
CA TYR A 103 -5.53 1.70 6.01
C TYR A 103 -4.16 2.21 5.59
N HIS A 104 -3.97 2.22 4.28
CA HIS A 104 -2.82 2.82 3.62
C HIS A 104 -3.28 4.10 2.90
N LEU A 105 -2.66 5.22 3.23
CA LEU A 105 -2.82 6.48 2.51
C LEU A 105 -1.64 6.64 1.54
N GLU A 106 -1.90 6.55 0.24
CA GLU A 106 -0.87 6.70 -0.80
C GLU A 106 -0.96 8.08 -1.48
N GLY A 107 -0.18 9.03 -0.93
CA GLY A 107 -0.29 10.46 -1.22
C GLY A 107 -1.25 11.18 -0.26
N PRO A 108 -1.69 12.42 -0.52
CA PRO A 108 -1.40 13.27 -1.68
C PRO A 108 -0.03 13.95 -1.65
N PHE A 109 0.81 13.66 -0.66
CA PHE A 109 2.11 14.29 -0.44
C PHE A 109 3.22 13.71 -1.34
N LEU A 110 2.97 13.65 -2.65
CA LEU A 110 3.81 12.98 -3.65
C LEU A 110 4.51 14.00 -4.57
N SER A 111 5.52 13.54 -5.31
CA SER A 111 6.26 14.39 -6.24
C SER A 111 5.42 14.78 -7.45
N LYS A 112 5.30 16.09 -7.67
CA LYS A 112 4.67 16.65 -8.89
C LYS A 112 5.58 16.64 -10.11
N LEU A 113 6.83 16.21 -9.96
CA LEU A 113 7.78 16.20 -11.06
C LEU A 113 7.35 15.17 -12.12
N PRO A 114 7.58 15.46 -13.42
CA PRO A 114 7.17 14.58 -14.50
C PRO A 114 7.71 13.15 -14.34
N GLY A 115 6.83 12.16 -14.53
CA GLY A 115 7.16 10.74 -14.45
C GLY A 115 7.01 10.10 -13.07
N TYR A 116 6.91 10.88 -11.99
CA TYR A 116 6.80 10.32 -10.63
C TYR A 116 5.36 10.13 -10.16
N SER A 117 4.38 10.71 -10.84
CA SER A 117 2.99 10.68 -10.39
C SER A 117 2.29 9.33 -10.57
N GLY A 118 2.74 8.47 -11.49
CA GLY A 118 2.02 7.24 -11.82
C GLY A 118 0.56 7.53 -12.20
N CYS A 119 -0.37 6.82 -11.56
CA CYS A 119 -1.82 7.03 -11.75
C CYS A 119 -2.41 8.16 -10.89
N HIS A 120 -1.62 8.80 -10.02
CA HIS A 120 -2.12 9.83 -9.12
C HIS A 120 -2.34 11.17 -9.84
N PRO A 121 -3.47 11.86 -9.58
CA PRO A 121 -3.75 13.17 -10.15
C PRO A 121 -2.80 14.25 -9.58
N VAL A 122 -1.95 14.80 -10.43
CA VAL A 122 -0.92 15.78 -10.08
C VAL A 122 -1.51 17.05 -9.46
N GLU A 123 -2.69 17.45 -9.93
CA GLU A 123 -3.43 18.61 -9.44
C GLU A 123 -3.91 18.47 -8.00
N ALA A 124 -4.09 17.24 -7.52
CA ALA A 124 -4.50 16.96 -6.14
C ALA A 124 -3.30 16.74 -5.20
N MET A 125 -2.08 16.62 -5.73
CA MET A 125 -0.88 16.52 -4.90
C MET A 125 -0.62 17.86 -4.18
N CYS A 126 -0.04 17.80 -2.98
CA CYS A 126 0.23 18.98 -2.18
C CYS A 126 1.49 18.82 -1.32
N ALA A 127 1.92 19.92 -0.69
CA ALA A 127 2.92 19.89 0.37
C ALA A 127 2.43 19.02 1.54
N ALA A 128 3.36 18.54 2.37
CA ALA A 128 2.98 17.81 3.58
C ALA A 128 2.08 18.69 4.46
N ASP A 129 0.88 18.18 4.76
CA ASP A 129 -0.13 18.88 5.54
C ASP A 129 -0.55 18.03 6.75
N PRO A 130 0.10 18.23 7.91
CA PRO A 130 -0.24 17.51 9.14
C PRO A 130 -1.69 17.72 9.58
N GLU A 131 -2.28 18.88 9.31
CA GLU A 131 -3.66 19.18 9.73
C GLU A 131 -4.67 18.45 8.84
N MET A 132 -4.44 18.39 7.53
CA MET A 132 -5.19 17.52 6.62
C MET A 132 -5.09 16.06 7.06
N PHE A 133 -3.87 15.58 7.33
CA PHE A 133 -3.68 14.20 7.79
C PHE A 133 -4.47 13.91 9.07
N LEU A 134 -4.47 14.82 10.06
CA LEU A 134 -5.25 14.64 11.29
C LEU A 134 -6.75 14.48 11.01
N ARG A 135 -7.30 15.26 10.08
CA ARG A 135 -8.72 15.14 9.68
C ARG A 135 -8.99 13.82 8.96
N LEU A 136 -8.10 13.38 8.08
CA LEU A 136 -8.20 12.07 7.42
C LEU A 136 -8.08 10.92 8.42
N GLN A 137 -7.17 11.02 9.38
CA GLN A 137 -6.98 10.02 10.43
C GLN A 137 -8.21 9.92 11.33
N GLN A 138 -8.88 11.04 11.62
CA GLN A 138 -10.18 11.04 12.32
C GLN A 138 -11.28 10.35 11.50
N ALA A 139 -11.39 10.66 10.20
CA ALA A 139 -12.35 10.01 9.29
C ALA A 139 -12.15 8.49 9.21
N ALA A 140 -10.89 8.07 9.27
CA ALA A 140 -10.46 6.67 9.30
C ALA A 140 -10.55 6.01 10.69
N GLY A 141 -11.18 6.65 11.69
CA GLY A 141 -11.29 6.10 13.04
C GLY A 141 -9.94 5.83 13.72
N GLY A 142 -8.89 6.57 13.36
CA GLY A 142 -7.53 6.39 13.85
C GLY A 142 -6.80 5.18 13.27
N ASN A 143 -7.26 4.62 12.14
CA ASN A 143 -6.74 3.39 11.55
C ASN A 143 -5.88 3.55 10.30
N ILE A 144 -5.47 4.77 9.90
CA ILE A 144 -4.37 4.90 8.94
C ILE A 144 -3.09 4.43 9.63
N ARG A 145 -2.46 3.39 9.08
CA ARG A 145 -1.26 2.73 9.64
C ARG A 145 -0.04 2.86 8.74
N LEU A 146 -0.26 3.13 7.47
CA LEU A 146 0.78 3.28 6.46
C LEU A 146 0.51 4.56 5.66
N VAL A 147 1.54 5.38 5.47
CA VAL A 147 1.50 6.57 4.62
C VAL A 147 2.63 6.49 3.60
N THR A 148 2.31 6.54 2.31
CA THR A 148 3.31 6.79 1.25
C THR A 148 3.43 8.29 1.03
N LEU A 149 4.66 8.81 1.06
CA LEU A 149 4.96 10.19 0.69
C LEU A 149 6.29 10.32 -0.05
N ALA A 150 6.48 11.45 -0.72
CA ALA A 150 7.73 11.81 -1.36
C ALA A 150 8.52 12.76 -0.44
N PRO A 151 9.72 12.39 0.04
CA PRO A 151 10.43 13.14 1.07
C PRO A 151 11.00 14.49 0.60
N GLU A 152 11.13 14.71 -0.71
CA GLU A 152 11.53 16.01 -1.26
C GLU A 152 10.40 17.05 -1.29
N VAL A 153 9.16 16.64 -1.00
CA VAL A 153 8.01 17.54 -0.92
C VAL A 153 8.16 18.45 0.30
N GLU A 154 7.76 19.71 0.15
CA GLU A 154 7.82 20.72 1.21
C GLU A 154 7.18 20.21 2.51
N GLY A 155 7.92 20.31 3.61
CA GLY A 155 7.49 19.88 4.95
C GLY A 155 7.54 18.38 5.22
N ALA A 156 7.87 17.53 4.22
CA ALA A 156 7.76 16.08 4.36
C ALA A 156 8.66 15.51 5.47
N ILE A 157 9.93 15.93 5.59
CA ILE A 157 10.84 15.39 6.61
C ILE A 157 10.29 15.57 8.03
N ALA A 158 9.87 16.77 8.41
CA ALA A 158 9.27 17.02 9.72
C ALA A 158 7.94 16.27 9.91
N PHE A 159 7.19 16.08 8.83
CA PHE A 159 5.96 15.31 8.86
C PHE A 159 6.21 13.80 9.07
N ILE A 160 7.27 13.23 8.49
CA ILE A 160 7.71 11.85 8.75
C ILE A 160 7.96 11.65 10.24
N GLU A 161 8.70 12.54 10.89
CA GLU A 161 9.00 12.45 12.32
C GLU A 161 7.72 12.41 13.16
N LYS A 162 6.75 13.27 12.83
CA LYS A 162 5.45 13.32 13.50
C LYS A 162 4.66 12.02 13.32
N LEU A 163 4.56 11.50 12.09
CA LEU A 163 3.87 10.24 11.81
C LEU A 163 4.49 9.07 12.58
N VAL A 164 5.82 9.01 12.65
CA VAL A 164 6.55 7.96 13.38
C VAL A 164 6.30 8.06 14.89
N GLN A 165 6.26 9.26 15.46
CA GLN A 165 5.89 9.48 16.87
C GLN A 165 4.48 8.96 17.17
N ASP A 166 3.56 9.11 16.21
CA ASP A 166 2.19 8.60 16.27
C ASP A 166 2.09 7.09 15.90
N ARG A 167 3.23 6.40 15.76
CA ARG A 167 3.36 4.97 15.43
C ARG A 167 2.73 4.59 14.07
N ILE A 168 2.78 5.51 13.12
CA ILE A 168 2.38 5.27 11.73
C ILE A 168 3.65 4.92 10.94
N ILE A 169 3.58 3.89 10.12
CA ILE A 169 4.68 3.52 9.23
C ILE A 169 4.70 4.50 8.06
N VAL A 170 5.87 5.05 7.79
CA VAL A 170 6.08 5.89 6.61
C VAL A 170 6.86 5.14 5.55
N SER A 171 6.31 5.17 4.34
CA SER A 171 6.88 4.59 3.14
C SER A 171 7.23 5.68 2.13
N LEU A 172 8.37 5.52 1.46
CA LEU A 172 8.85 6.43 0.43
C LEU A 172 8.40 5.91 -0.93
N GLY A 173 7.75 6.77 -1.73
CA GLY A 173 7.25 6.39 -3.05
C GLY A 173 6.86 7.62 -3.85
N HIS A 174 6.69 7.45 -5.16
CA HIS A 174 6.36 8.56 -6.08
C HIS A 174 7.25 9.78 -5.86
N THR A 175 8.55 9.52 -5.72
CA THR A 175 9.57 10.47 -5.27
C THR A 175 10.69 10.60 -6.30
N ALA A 176 11.12 11.84 -6.49
CA ALA A 176 12.31 12.23 -7.25
C ALA A 176 13.52 12.52 -6.34
N ALA A 177 13.44 12.17 -5.05
CA ALA A 177 14.44 12.49 -4.06
C ALA A 177 15.82 11.95 -4.43
N ASP A 178 16.84 12.75 -4.13
CA ASP A 178 18.23 12.34 -4.21
C ASP A 178 18.64 11.50 -2.98
N ASN A 179 19.86 10.98 -3.02
CA ASN A 179 20.39 10.12 -1.97
C ASN A 179 20.39 10.82 -0.59
N GLU A 180 20.71 12.12 -0.55
CA GLU A 180 20.76 12.88 0.71
C GLU A 180 19.37 13.06 1.31
N THR A 181 18.37 13.37 0.48
CA THR A 181 16.98 13.53 0.92
C THR A 181 16.39 12.19 1.38
N ILE A 182 16.69 11.08 0.69
CA ILE A 182 16.30 9.74 1.15
C ILE A 182 16.91 9.42 2.51
N GLN A 183 18.20 9.73 2.70
CA GLN A 183 18.89 9.53 3.97
C GLN A 183 18.23 10.33 5.10
N GLN A 184 17.91 11.61 4.86
CA GLN A 184 17.20 12.47 5.82
C GLN A 184 15.82 11.89 6.19
N ALA A 185 15.08 11.36 5.21
CA ALA A 185 13.77 10.74 5.45
C ALA A 185 13.86 9.50 6.34
N VAL A 186 14.91 8.70 6.17
CA VAL A 186 15.15 7.49 6.96
C VAL A 186 15.62 7.83 8.37
N ASP A 187 16.44 8.87 8.51
CA ASP A 187 16.86 9.43 9.78
C ASP A 187 15.66 9.99 10.57
N ALA A 188 14.72 10.63 9.87
CA ALA A 188 13.43 11.07 10.41
C ALA A 188 12.48 9.92 10.79
N GLY A 189 12.72 8.70 10.29
CA GLY A 189 12.02 7.50 10.72
C GLY A 189 11.31 6.69 9.64
N ALA A 190 11.41 7.05 8.36
CA ALA A 190 10.86 6.23 7.28
C ALA A 190 11.49 4.81 7.27
N ARG A 191 10.68 3.78 6.98
CA ARG A 191 11.10 2.36 7.07
C ARG A 191 10.73 1.50 5.87
N LEU A 192 9.94 2.02 4.93
CA LEU A 192 9.49 1.27 3.76
C LEU A 192 9.71 2.08 2.48
N SER A 193 9.88 1.37 1.36
CA SER A 193 9.77 1.88 0.00
C SER A 193 8.52 1.27 -0.65
N THR A 194 7.62 2.10 -1.15
CA THR A 194 6.39 1.66 -1.83
C THR A 194 6.72 1.21 -3.24
N HIS A 195 6.24 0.01 -3.63
CA HIS A 195 6.33 -0.62 -4.96
C HIS A 195 7.62 -0.27 -5.73
N LEU A 196 8.76 -0.42 -5.06
CA LEU A 196 10.02 0.22 -5.44
C LEU A 196 10.41 -0.08 -6.89
N GLY A 197 10.61 0.99 -7.66
CA GLY A 197 10.89 0.95 -9.10
C GLY A 197 9.70 1.34 -9.98
N ASN A 198 8.50 1.39 -9.42
CA ASN A 198 7.32 1.99 -10.05
C ASN A 198 7.18 3.46 -9.65
N GLY A 199 6.29 4.20 -10.32
CA GLY A 199 6.08 5.63 -10.01
C GLY A 199 7.34 6.48 -10.14
N THR A 200 8.14 6.22 -11.18
CA THR A 200 9.44 6.85 -11.42
C THR A 200 9.58 7.32 -12.86
N CYS A 201 10.40 8.34 -13.09
CA CYS A 201 10.72 8.83 -14.43
C CYS A 201 11.43 7.76 -15.29
N PRO A 202 11.16 7.67 -16.61
CA PRO A 202 11.85 6.76 -17.53
C PRO A 202 13.36 7.00 -17.63
N GLU A 203 13.81 8.24 -17.47
CA GLU A 203 15.22 8.61 -17.52
C GLU A 203 15.74 8.93 -16.12
N LEU A 204 16.72 8.14 -15.67
CA LEU A 204 17.30 8.26 -14.34
C LEU A 204 18.81 8.48 -14.43
N HIS A 205 19.32 9.39 -13.60
CA HIS A 205 20.75 9.64 -13.52
C HIS A 205 21.48 8.47 -12.86
N LYS A 206 22.60 8.04 -13.46
CA LYS A 206 23.35 6.83 -13.05
C LYS A 206 23.68 6.74 -11.55
N ASN A 207 23.98 7.87 -10.93
CA ASN A 207 24.47 7.95 -9.55
C ASN A 207 23.49 8.62 -8.59
N ASN A 208 22.49 9.30 -9.13
CA ASN A 208 21.55 10.10 -8.34
C ASN A 208 20.14 9.79 -8.83
N ASN A 209 19.60 8.68 -8.33
CA ASN A 209 18.23 8.30 -8.63
C ASN A 209 17.59 7.64 -7.41
N PRO A 210 16.28 7.87 -7.20
CA PRO A 210 15.55 7.43 -6.02
C PRO A 210 15.50 5.90 -5.89
N ILE A 211 15.64 5.17 -6.98
CA ILE A 211 15.65 3.69 -6.96
C ILE A 211 16.92 3.19 -6.29
N ILE A 212 18.09 3.61 -6.78
CA ILE A 212 19.39 3.16 -6.23
C ILE A 212 19.56 3.65 -4.80
N ALA A 213 19.17 4.90 -4.50
CA ALA A 213 19.19 5.44 -3.15
C ALA A 213 18.47 4.51 -2.16
N GLN A 214 17.22 4.17 -2.48
CA GLN A 214 16.39 3.31 -1.64
C GLN A 214 16.88 1.87 -1.63
N LEU A 215 17.33 1.30 -2.75
CA LEU A 215 17.89 -0.06 -2.80
C LEU A 215 19.13 -0.20 -1.90
N SER A 216 19.99 0.81 -1.87
CA SER A 216 21.22 0.81 -1.06
C SER A 216 21.00 1.08 0.43
N GLU A 217 19.84 1.57 0.82
CA GLU A 217 19.54 1.87 2.22
C GLU A 217 18.99 0.63 2.93
N ASP A 218 19.82 0.03 3.77
CA ASP A 218 19.53 -1.21 4.51
C ASP A 218 18.46 -1.05 5.60
N ARG A 219 18.19 0.18 6.06
CA ARG A 219 17.14 0.48 7.06
C ARG A 219 15.74 0.57 6.44
N LEU A 220 15.64 0.57 5.11
CA LEU A 220 14.38 0.51 4.38
C LEU A 220 14.07 -0.94 3.95
N SER A 221 12.90 -1.43 4.32
CA SER A 221 12.27 -2.52 3.56
C SER A 221 11.72 -1.99 2.24
N ALA A 222 11.43 -2.85 1.26
CA ALA A 222 10.79 -2.43 0.02
C ALA A 222 9.65 -3.40 -0.34
N SER A 223 8.52 -2.84 -0.76
CA SER A 223 7.45 -3.60 -1.39
C SER A 223 7.66 -3.72 -2.90
N PHE A 224 7.23 -4.84 -3.48
CA PHE A 224 7.30 -5.10 -4.91
C PHE A 224 6.02 -5.77 -5.42
N ILE A 225 5.61 -5.37 -6.62
CA ILE A 225 4.52 -6.01 -7.37
C ILE A 225 5.15 -7.09 -8.27
N ALA A 226 4.88 -8.36 -7.96
CA ALA A 226 5.54 -9.51 -8.59
C ALA A 226 4.68 -10.18 -9.68
N ASP A 227 4.07 -9.38 -10.56
CA ASP A 227 3.18 -9.84 -11.64
C ASP A 227 3.89 -10.07 -12.99
N GLY A 228 5.14 -9.63 -13.11
CA GLY A 228 5.94 -9.70 -14.35
C GLY A 228 5.66 -8.59 -15.37
N TYR A 229 4.73 -7.68 -15.08
CA TYR A 229 4.38 -6.53 -15.93
C TYR A 229 4.93 -5.22 -15.34
N HIS A 230 4.73 -4.99 -14.04
CA HIS A 230 5.25 -3.81 -13.33
C HIS A 230 6.78 -3.82 -13.32
N LEU A 231 7.35 -4.98 -13.00
CA LEU A 231 8.78 -5.23 -13.10
C LEU A 231 9.01 -6.50 -13.91
N SER A 232 9.96 -6.44 -14.84
CA SER A 232 10.40 -7.66 -15.51
C SER A 232 11.04 -8.61 -14.48
N PRO A 233 11.01 -9.94 -14.71
CA PRO A 233 11.62 -10.90 -13.80
C PRO A 233 13.09 -10.62 -13.49
N ASP A 234 13.85 -10.08 -14.45
CA ASP A 234 15.27 -9.73 -14.27
C ASP A 234 15.45 -8.53 -13.34
N VAL A 235 14.62 -7.49 -13.48
CA VAL A 235 14.65 -6.30 -12.60
C VAL A 235 14.24 -6.68 -11.19
N LEU A 236 13.13 -7.41 -11.04
CA LEU A 236 12.68 -7.89 -9.74
C LEU A 236 13.78 -8.73 -9.06
N LYS A 237 14.40 -9.65 -9.78
CA LYS A 237 15.51 -10.48 -9.25
C LYS A 237 16.69 -9.63 -8.78
N ALA A 238 17.05 -8.56 -9.49
CA ALA A 238 18.10 -7.65 -9.07
C ALA A 238 17.73 -6.92 -7.77
N TYR A 239 16.50 -6.41 -7.68
CA TYR A 239 16.00 -5.69 -6.50
C TYR A 239 15.92 -6.60 -5.27
N LEU A 240 15.41 -7.83 -5.42
CA LEU A 240 15.36 -8.83 -4.36
C LEU A 240 16.76 -9.16 -3.82
N ARG A 241 17.76 -9.24 -4.69
CA ARG A 241 19.16 -9.48 -4.27
C ARG A 241 19.73 -8.29 -3.50
N ALA A 242 19.45 -7.08 -3.95
CA ALA A 242 19.91 -5.87 -3.26
C ALA A 242 19.28 -5.73 -1.87
N LYS A 243 17.98 -5.99 -1.74
CA LYS A 243 17.28 -5.87 -0.45
C LYS A 243 17.49 -7.05 0.51
N CYS A 244 17.84 -8.22 -0.02
CA CYS A 244 17.79 -9.49 0.70
C CYS A 244 16.37 -9.85 1.13
N THR A 245 16.10 -11.15 1.30
CA THR A 245 14.75 -11.69 1.51
C THR A 245 14.05 -11.15 2.75
N GLU A 246 14.79 -10.70 3.75
CA GLU A 246 14.28 -10.26 5.05
C GLU A 246 13.66 -8.85 4.99
N ARG A 247 13.94 -8.08 3.93
CA ARG A 247 13.50 -6.69 3.73
C ARG A 247 12.62 -6.53 2.50
N VAL A 248 12.12 -7.65 1.99
CA VAL A 248 11.23 -7.71 0.83
C VAL A 248 9.81 -7.95 1.32
N ILE A 249 8.89 -7.15 0.81
CA ILE A 249 7.45 -7.34 0.98
C ILE A 249 6.83 -7.52 -0.40
N LEU A 250 5.99 -8.52 -0.57
CA LEU A 250 5.19 -8.65 -1.79
C LEU A 250 3.84 -7.97 -1.55
N VAL A 251 3.44 -7.12 -2.49
CA VAL A 251 2.14 -6.45 -2.49
C VAL A 251 1.45 -6.70 -3.82
N THR A 252 0.13 -6.61 -3.83
CA THR A 252 -0.60 -6.76 -5.10
C THR A 252 -0.67 -5.46 -5.87
N ASP A 253 -0.84 -4.33 -5.17
CA ASP A 253 -1.27 -3.06 -5.74
C ASP A 253 -2.49 -3.23 -6.66
N ALA A 254 -3.34 -4.21 -6.35
CA ALA A 254 -4.46 -4.59 -7.19
C ALA A 254 -5.50 -3.46 -7.26
N THR A 255 -6.14 -3.35 -8.40
CA THR A 255 -7.23 -2.42 -8.69
C THR A 255 -8.47 -3.21 -9.13
N SER A 256 -9.61 -2.54 -9.32
CA SER A 256 -10.87 -3.16 -9.77
C SER A 256 -11.65 -2.26 -10.71
#